data_AF-A0A950VII5-F1
#
_entry.id   AF-A0A950VII5-F1
#
_cell.length_a   1.000
_cell.length_b   1.000
_cell.length_c   1.000
_cell.angle_alpha   90.00
_cell.angle_beta   90.00
_cell.angle_gamma   90.00
#
_symmetry.space_group_name_H-M   'P 1'
#
loop_
_entity.id
_entity.type
_entity.pdbx_description
1 polymer ?
#
loop_
_entity_poly.entity_id
_entity_poly.type
_entity_poly.pdbx_seq_one_letter_code
_entity_poly.pdbx_strand_id
1 'polypeptide(L)'
;MNCQTHFFRSQDPRLVTRRWFFRDCAVGLGAMALAELLGGTSKAAQELPDPLAPRQPQYVPRAKSVIYLFMAGAPSHLELFDYKPQLARFNGTLPPASLLEGYRAAFINPNSKLLGPKFRFAR
;
A
#
# COMPACT_ATOMS: atom_id res chain seq x y z
N MET A 1 6.46 60.21 -14.85
CA MET A 1 6.50 60.26 -13.38
C MET A 1 7.35 61.44 -12.97
N ASN A 2 6.73 62.53 -12.54
CA ASN A 2 7.46 63.69 -12.05
C ASN A 2 6.88 64.05 -10.68
N CYS A 3 7.64 63.76 -9.63
CA CYS A 3 7.28 64.09 -8.25
C CYS A 3 7.38 65.61 -7.98
N GLN A 4 7.66 66.41 -9.01
CA GLN A 4 7.94 67.84 -8.93
C GLN A 4 6.70 68.71 -9.16
N THR A 5 5.50 68.25 -8.80
CA THR A 5 4.38 69.17 -8.63
C THR A 5 4.68 70.06 -7.42
N HIS A 6 4.86 71.37 -7.65
CA HIS A 6 5.23 72.36 -6.62
C HIS A 6 4.34 72.32 -5.37
N PHE A 7 3.11 71.80 -5.49
CA PHE A 7 2.15 71.60 -4.41
C PHE A 7 2.64 70.66 -3.28
N PHE A 8 3.61 69.78 -3.53
CA PHE A 8 4.08 68.80 -2.54
C PHE A 8 5.51 69.07 -2.03
N ARG A 9 6.06 70.27 -2.27
CA ARG A 9 7.47 70.63 -1.97
C ARG A 9 7.84 70.53 -0.48
N SER A 10 6.87 70.59 0.43
CA SER A 10 7.08 70.48 1.89
C SER A 10 6.67 69.11 2.48
N GLN A 11 6.20 68.17 1.65
CA GLN A 11 5.75 66.86 2.13
C GLN A 11 6.83 65.79 1.96
N ASP A 12 6.88 64.83 2.88
CA ASP A 12 7.77 63.67 2.77
C ASP A 12 7.46 62.91 1.47
N PRO A 13 8.43 62.78 0.54
CA PRO A 13 8.25 62.07 -0.72
C PRO A 13 7.71 60.65 -0.55
N ARG A 14 8.02 59.98 0.56
CA ARG A 14 7.54 58.62 0.87
C ARG A 14 6.05 58.59 1.16
N LEU A 15 5.49 59.64 1.74
CA LEU A 15 4.05 59.74 2.02
C LEU A 15 3.28 60.06 0.74
N VAL A 16 3.84 60.91 -0.11
CA VAL A 16 3.24 61.31 -1.40
C VAL A 16 3.20 60.12 -2.36
N THR A 17 4.28 59.35 -2.47
CA THR A 17 4.33 58.18 -3.36
C THR A 17 3.37 57.07 -2.92
N ARG A 18 3.24 56.81 -1.60
CA ARG A 18 2.27 55.83 -1.07
C ARG A 18 0.83 56.24 -1.34
N ARG A 19 0.46 57.50 -1.03
CA ARG A 19 -0.90 58.02 -1.29
C ARG A 19 -1.24 58.03 -2.77
N TRP A 20 -0.30 58.47 -3.61
CA TRP A 20 -0.46 58.47 -5.06
C TRP A 20 -0.66 57.07 -5.61
N PHE A 21 0.17 56.11 -5.18
CA PHE A 21 0.06 54.71 -5.58
C PHE A 21 -1.30 54.12 -5.23
N PHE A 22 -1.79 54.32 -4.01
CA PHE A 22 -3.12 53.84 -3.62
C PHE A 22 -4.27 54.60 -4.30
N ARG A 23 -4.07 55.85 -4.71
CA ARG A 23 -5.11 56.62 -5.41
C ARG A 23 -5.22 56.20 -6.89
N ASP A 24 -4.10 56.11 -7.58
CA ASP A 24 -4.07 55.98 -9.04
C ASP A 24 -3.87 54.52 -9.50
N CYS A 25 -3.39 53.61 -8.63
CA CYS A 25 -3.20 52.19 -8.93
C CYS A 25 -4.18 51.24 -8.21
N ALA A 26 -5.18 51.77 -7.46
CA ALA A 26 -6.13 50.94 -6.70
C ALA A 26 -6.85 49.88 -7.55
N VAL A 27 -7.29 50.25 -8.76
CA VAL A 27 -8.04 49.35 -9.65
C VAL A 27 -7.19 48.17 -10.09
N GLY A 28 -5.92 48.39 -10.43
CA GLY A 28 -5.00 47.32 -10.84
C GLY A 28 -4.69 46.35 -9.70
N LEU A 29 -4.46 46.87 -8.49
CA LEU A 29 -4.26 46.05 -7.28
C LEU A 29 -5.52 45.23 -6.95
N GLY A 30 -6.70 45.84 -7.07
CA GLY A 30 -7.98 45.14 -6.86
C GLY A 30 -8.21 44.03 -7.88
N ALA A 31 -7.85 44.25 -9.15
CA ALA A 31 -7.94 43.23 -10.19
C ALA A 31 -7.00 42.04 -9.93
N MET A 32 -5.78 42.28 -9.44
CA MET A 32 -4.86 41.21 -9.04
C MET A 32 -5.38 40.42 -7.84
N ALA A 33 -5.91 41.11 -6.82
CA ALA A 33 -6.52 40.46 -5.67
C ALA A 33 -7.75 39.63 -6.06
N LEU A 34 -8.58 40.14 -6.97
CA LEU A 34 -9.74 39.42 -7.51
C LEU A 34 -9.30 38.20 -8.33
N ALA A 35 -8.24 38.32 -9.14
CA ALA A 35 -7.68 37.21 -9.90
C ALA A 35 -7.13 36.10 -8.99
N GLU A 36 -6.56 36.46 -7.83
CA GLU A 36 -6.11 35.48 -6.84
C GLU A 36 -7.27 34.81 -6.10
N LEU A 37 -8.28 35.59 -5.69
CA LEU A 37 -9.50 35.07 -5.07
C LEU A 37 -10.29 34.14 -6.00
N LEU A 38 -10.42 34.51 -7.28
CA LEU A 38 -11.07 33.67 -8.28
C LEU A 38 -10.17 32.50 -8.70
N GLY A 39 -8.86 32.73 -8.83
CA GLY A 39 -7.85 31.73 -9.19
C GLY A 39 -7.66 30.62 -8.17
N GLY A 40 -7.92 30.89 -6.89
CA GLY A 40 -7.95 29.87 -5.83
C GLY A 40 -9.18 28.95 -5.87
N THR A 41 -10.26 29.38 -6.53
CA THR A 41 -11.53 28.63 -6.65
C THR A 41 -11.72 28.00 -8.02
N SER A 42 -11.06 28.52 -9.07
CA SER A 42 -11.03 27.93 -10.41
C SER A 42 -10.01 26.80 -10.51
N LYS A 43 -10.19 25.77 -9.68
CA LYS A 43 -9.87 24.41 -10.15
C LYS A 43 -10.89 24.09 -11.25
N ALA A 44 -10.64 24.58 -12.46
CA ALA A 44 -11.25 24.02 -13.67
C ALA A 44 -11.13 22.51 -13.53
N ALA A 45 -12.30 21.85 -13.45
CA ALA A 45 -12.51 20.44 -13.17
C ALA A 45 -11.19 19.65 -13.04
N GLN A 46 -10.69 19.46 -11.81
CA GLN A 46 -9.77 18.36 -11.59
C GLN A 46 -10.50 17.13 -12.13
N GLU A 47 -9.93 16.49 -13.16
CA GLU A 47 -10.39 15.20 -13.65
C GLU A 47 -10.73 14.37 -12.43
N LEU A 48 -12.00 14.01 -12.27
CA LEU A 48 -12.42 13.18 -11.15
C LEU A 48 -11.52 11.95 -11.21
N PRO A 49 -10.66 11.71 -10.20
CA PRO A 49 -9.77 10.57 -10.23
C PRO A 49 -10.65 9.34 -10.39
N ASP A 50 -10.31 8.50 -11.38
CA ASP A 50 -11.03 7.26 -11.68
C ASP A 50 -11.41 6.58 -10.34
N PRO A 51 -12.70 6.30 -10.09
CA PRO A 51 -13.14 5.72 -8.82
C PRO A 51 -12.49 4.36 -8.54
N LEU A 52 -11.93 3.71 -9.56
CA LEU A 52 -11.18 2.45 -9.48
C LEU A 52 -9.66 2.66 -9.45
N ALA A 53 -9.19 3.92 -9.47
CA ALA A 53 -7.77 4.22 -9.38
C ALA A 53 -7.19 3.67 -8.06
N PRO A 54 -6.00 3.02 -8.12
CA PRO A 54 -5.30 2.59 -6.93
C PRO A 54 -5.07 3.76 -5.96
N ARG A 55 -5.59 3.62 -4.73
CA ARG A 55 -5.36 4.61 -3.67
C ARG A 55 -3.97 4.42 -3.07
N GLN A 56 -3.29 5.52 -2.78
CA GLN A 56 -2.06 5.45 -2.00
C GLN A 56 -2.37 4.98 -0.57
N PRO A 57 -1.58 4.05 0.00
CA PRO A 57 -1.74 3.62 1.37
C PRO A 57 -1.40 4.76 2.34
N GLN A 58 -2.06 4.80 3.49
CA GLN A 58 -1.80 5.79 4.54
C GLN A 58 -0.40 5.66 5.16
N TYR A 59 0.25 4.50 5.01
CA TYR A 59 1.56 4.20 5.57
C TYR A 59 2.47 3.61 4.51
N VAL A 60 3.77 3.88 4.66
CA VAL A 60 4.80 3.23 3.84
C VAL A 60 4.77 1.72 4.09
N PRO A 61 4.63 0.88 3.05
CA PRO A 61 4.60 -0.56 3.22
C PRO A 61 5.94 -1.05 3.80
N ARG A 62 5.86 -1.73 4.95
CA ARG A 62 7.04 -2.27 5.65
C ARG A 62 7.41 -3.68 5.19
N ALA A 63 6.44 -4.45 4.71
CA ALA A 63 6.65 -5.81 4.22
C ALA A 63 7.24 -5.78 2.81
N LYS A 64 8.39 -6.43 2.63
CA LYS A 64 9.06 -6.57 1.31
C LYS A 64 8.62 -7.84 0.56
N SER A 65 8.19 -8.87 1.28
CA SER A 65 7.78 -10.15 0.71
C SER A 65 6.74 -10.81 1.61
N VAL A 66 5.75 -11.47 1.00
CA VAL A 66 4.73 -12.26 1.69
C VAL A 66 4.86 -13.70 1.18
N ILE A 67 5.18 -14.64 2.08
CA ILE A 67 5.21 -16.07 1.76
C ILE A 67 3.87 -16.65 2.22
N TYR A 68 3.02 -17.01 1.25
CA TYR A 68 1.74 -17.65 1.49
C TYR A 68 1.83 -19.14 1.16
N LEU A 69 1.69 -20.00 2.18
CA LEU A 69 1.69 -21.44 2.01
C LEU A 69 0.25 -21.94 2.02
N PHE A 70 -0.29 -22.24 0.84
CA PHE A 70 -1.62 -22.87 0.74
C PHE A 70 -1.50 -24.37 0.99
N MET A 71 -1.94 -24.81 2.17
CA MET A 71 -2.03 -26.23 2.53
C MET A 71 -3.50 -26.64 2.46
N ALA A 72 -3.86 -27.47 1.49
CA ALA A 72 -5.23 -27.98 1.38
C ALA A 72 -5.53 -28.90 2.59
N GLY A 73 -6.30 -28.39 3.56
CA GLY A 73 -6.77 -29.14 4.72
C GLY A 73 -5.86 -29.06 5.96
N ALA A 74 -4.55 -29.31 5.82
CA ALA A 74 -3.58 -29.22 6.91
C ALA A 74 -2.13 -29.34 6.39
N PRO A 75 -1.11 -28.98 7.20
CA PRO A 75 0.25 -29.46 6.96
C PRO A 75 0.32 -30.97 6.88
N SER A 76 1.18 -31.48 5.98
CA SER A 76 1.44 -32.92 5.86
C SER A 76 1.78 -33.49 7.24
N HIS A 77 0.99 -34.46 7.72
CA HIS A 77 1.24 -35.12 9.01
C HIS A 77 2.60 -35.84 9.09
N LEU A 78 3.19 -36.13 7.93
CA LEU A 78 4.52 -36.73 7.81
C LEU A 78 5.64 -35.74 8.17
N GLU A 79 5.41 -34.45 7.95
CA GLU A 79 6.42 -33.38 8.04
C GLU A 79 6.16 -32.44 9.23
N LEU A 80 5.41 -32.90 10.23
CA LEU A 80 5.20 -32.18 11.48
C LEU A 80 6.40 -32.31 12.44
N PHE A 81 6.41 -31.49 13.49
CA PHE A 81 7.43 -31.46 14.55
C PHE A 81 7.43 -32.70 15.48
N ASP A 82 6.87 -33.82 15.05
CA ASP A 82 6.79 -35.05 15.83
C ASP A 82 7.63 -36.15 15.17
N TYR A 83 8.52 -36.74 15.96
CA TYR A 83 9.46 -37.77 15.53
C TYR A 83 8.76 -39.11 15.37
N LYS A 84 8.72 -39.62 14.13
CA LYS A 84 8.01 -40.86 13.76
C LYS A 84 8.99 -41.95 13.29
N PRO A 85 9.71 -42.62 14.21
CA PRO A 85 10.73 -43.62 13.85
C PRO A 85 10.14 -44.84 13.13
N GLN A 86 8.95 -45.27 13.52
CA GLN A 86 8.27 -46.41 12.88
C GLN A 86 7.94 -46.10 11.41
N LEU A 87 7.51 -44.88 11.12
CA LEU A 87 7.14 -44.48 9.77
C LEU A 87 8.37 -44.40 8.84
N ALA A 88 9.50 -43.97 9.38
CA ALA A 88 10.78 -44.03 8.66
C ALA A 88 11.21 -45.49 8.41
N ARG A 89 11.04 -46.38 9.41
CA ARG A 89 11.40 -47.80 9.31
C ARG A 89 10.61 -48.54 8.23
N PHE A 90 9.32 -48.26 8.10
CA PHE A 90 8.43 -48.93 7.13
C PHE A 90 8.30 -48.17 5.80
N ASN A 91 9.14 -47.16 5.55
CA ASN A 91 9.11 -46.41 4.31
C ASN A 91 9.35 -47.34 3.10
N GLY A 92 8.41 -47.34 2.15
CA GLY A 92 8.48 -48.15 0.94
C GLY A 92 8.05 -49.61 1.09
N THR A 93 7.65 -50.05 2.29
CA THR A 93 7.10 -51.40 2.50
C THR A 93 5.57 -51.39 2.38
N LEU A 94 4.98 -52.55 2.13
CA LEU A 94 3.52 -52.70 2.22
C LEU A 94 3.08 -52.64 3.69
N PRO A 95 1.85 -52.16 3.96
CA PRO A 95 1.27 -52.21 5.30
C PRO A 95 1.18 -53.66 5.79
N PRO A 96 1.44 -53.92 7.09
CA PRO A 96 1.15 -55.21 7.71
C PRO A 96 -0.30 -55.63 7.49
N ALA A 97 -0.53 -56.92 7.21
CA ALA A 97 -1.87 -57.45 6.92
C ALA A 97 -2.87 -57.17 8.06
N SER A 98 -2.41 -57.16 9.30
CA SER A 98 -3.23 -56.83 10.48
C SER A 98 -3.80 -55.41 10.47
N LEU A 99 -3.19 -54.46 9.75
CA LEU A 99 -3.70 -53.08 9.63
C LEU A 99 -4.70 -52.93 8.47
N LEU A 100 -4.73 -53.88 7.54
CA LEU A 100 -5.63 -53.87 6.40
C LEU A 100 -6.94 -54.64 6.70
N GLU A 101 -6.96 -55.43 7.77
CA GLU A 101 -8.14 -56.19 8.17
C GLU A 101 -9.30 -55.26 8.51
N GLY A 102 -10.38 -55.32 7.73
CA GLY A 102 -11.54 -54.45 7.87
C GLY A 102 -11.35 -53.00 7.40
N TYR A 103 -10.17 -52.65 6.87
CA TYR A 103 -9.89 -51.28 6.40
C TYR A 103 -10.54 -51.00 5.04
N ARG A 104 -11.55 -50.12 5.02
CA ARG A 104 -12.20 -49.67 3.79
C ARG A 104 -11.65 -48.31 3.35
N ALA A 105 -10.70 -48.32 2.42
CA ALA A 105 -10.19 -47.09 1.82
C ALA A 105 -11.19 -46.51 0.80
N ALA A 106 -11.45 -45.19 0.87
CA ALA A 106 -12.31 -44.51 -0.11
C ALA A 106 -11.59 -44.22 -1.43
N PHE A 107 -10.29 -43.87 -1.37
CA PHE A 107 -9.52 -43.40 -2.53
C PHE A 107 -8.09 -43.98 -2.62
N ILE A 108 -7.71 -44.88 -1.71
CA ILE A 108 -6.34 -45.41 -1.60
C ILE A 108 -6.33 -46.87 -2.05
N ASN A 109 -5.41 -47.23 -2.93
CA ASN A 109 -5.20 -48.62 -3.33
C ASN A 109 -4.66 -49.43 -2.13
N PRO A 110 -5.29 -50.54 -1.72
CA PRO A 110 -4.84 -51.36 -0.58
C PRO A 110 -3.39 -51.85 -0.69
N ASN A 111 -2.87 -52.00 -1.91
CA ASN A 111 -1.50 -52.42 -2.20
C ASN A 111 -0.52 -51.24 -2.35
N SER A 112 -0.84 -50.07 -1.78
CA SER A 112 0.07 -48.91 -1.79
C SER A 112 1.14 -49.05 -0.71
N LYS A 113 2.37 -48.66 -1.04
CA LYS A 113 3.50 -48.64 -0.10
C LYS A 113 3.34 -47.50 0.92
N LEU A 114 3.79 -47.76 2.15
CA LEU A 114 3.85 -46.74 3.21
C LEU A 114 4.87 -45.65 2.85
N LEU A 115 4.53 -44.40 3.16
CA LEU A 115 5.39 -43.24 2.91
C LEU A 115 6.03 -42.74 4.22
N GLY A 116 7.35 -42.81 4.27
CA GLY A 116 8.16 -42.24 5.35
C GLY A 116 8.32 -40.72 5.25
N PRO A 117 8.83 -40.07 6.32
CA PRO A 117 9.23 -38.67 6.28
C PRO A 117 10.25 -38.41 5.17
N LYS A 118 10.12 -37.28 4.45
CA LYS A 118 11.06 -36.90 3.38
C LYS A 118 12.24 -36.12 3.91
N PHE A 119 12.08 -35.40 5.01
CA PHE A 119 13.15 -34.64 5.64
C PHE A 119 13.64 -35.33 6.92
N ARG A 120 14.92 -35.12 7.24
CA ARG A 120 15.48 -35.62 8.51
C ARG A 120 14.89 -34.80 9.64
N PHE A 121 14.42 -35.49 10.67
CA PHE A 121 13.96 -34.83 11.89
C PHE A 121 15.15 -34.16 12.58
N ALA A 122 15.03 -32.86 12.85
CA ALA A 122 15.98 -32.06 13.60
C ALA A 122 15.17 -31.23 14.62
N ARG A 123 15.67 -31.16 15.86
CA ARG A 123 15.02 -30.43 16.95
C ARG A 123 15.55 -29.00 17.02
#